data_AF-A0A0D2A4G9-F1
#
_entry.id   AF-A0A0D2A4G9-F1
#
_cell.length_a   1.000
_cell.length_b   1.000
_cell.length_c   1.000
_cell.angle_alpha   90.00
_cell.angle_beta   90.00
_cell.angle_gamma   90.00
#
_symmetry.space_group_name_H-M   'P 1'
#
loop_
_entity.id
_entity.type
_entity.pdbx_description
1 polymer ?
#
loop_
_entity_poly.entity_id
_entity_poly.type
_entity_poly.pdbx_seq_one_letter_code
_entity_poly.pdbx_strand_id
1 'polypeptide(L)'
;MPRAAPLSTPSPGDPDRKRVLNVLAQRRYRQRKKEKYAMLEKQAKSASSASCESSSPESVSEISSGETRENTYSSGVPLTSVQENILRSEAPATMTTSEVDFNLTALLGPTDLSNCFDFSNDLVPEISHSNYEVYQPAPSLSMDMVMDIPVMKTLKAGALIAQALGCEHLLWDPTSRWTIPTPTLPGLPENMQPTPAQLSIPHHPLFDILPWPQLRTKLICVFALPEHQRPENARDPLALMQVTYDIEDEKDGFRVNGEGREKDDWEIGEAFFKNWWWALDRQIVECSNAWRQRRGQPRLGMKNY
;
A
#
# COMPACT_ATOMS: atom_id res chain seq x y z
N MET A 1 43.94 -18.57 3.72
CA MET A 1 43.06 -17.43 3.36
C MET A 1 43.53 -16.19 4.10
N PRO A 2 43.97 -15.11 3.42
CA PRO A 2 44.48 -13.93 4.10
C PRO A 2 43.36 -13.20 4.85
N ARG A 3 43.61 -12.89 6.13
CA ARG A 3 42.69 -12.19 7.02
C ARG A 3 42.61 -10.73 6.58
N ALA A 4 41.46 -10.29 6.07
CA ALA A 4 41.25 -8.91 5.65
C ALA A 4 41.55 -7.94 6.82
N ALA A 5 42.39 -6.95 6.58
CA ALA A 5 42.81 -5.96 7.55
C ALA A 5 41.60 -5.19 8.14
N PRO A 6 41.64 -4.78 9.42
CA PRO A 6 40.60 -3.94 10.00
C PRO A 6 40.64 -2.56 9.35
N LEU A 7 39.58 -2.22 8.61
CA LEU A 7 39.37 -0.88 8.05
C LEU A 7 39.23 0.11 9.22
N SER A 8 40.28 0.86 9.52
CA SER A 8 40.27 1.98 10.46
C SER A 8 39.42 3.13 9.90
N THR A 9 38.75 3.86 10.78
CA THR A 9 37.89 4.99 10.39
C THR A 9 38.74 6.07 9.71
N PRO A 10 38.44 6.46 8.45
CA PRO A 10 39.24 7.45 7.73
C PRO A 10 39.17 8.86 8.33
N SER A 11 40.27 9.60 8.20
CA SER A 11 40.42 10.99 8.68
C SER A 11 39.44 11.95 7.98
N PRO A 12 38.99 13.04 8.63
CA PRO A 12 38.11 14.03 7.99
C PRO A 12 38.79 14.75 6.82
N GLY A 13 38.42 14.41 5.57
CA GLY A 13 38.91 15.12 4.38
C GLY A 13 38.84 14.32 3.07
N ASP A 14 38.81 12.98 3.15
CA ASP A 14 38.86 12.14 1.95
C ASP A 14 37.50 12.09 1.20
N PRO A 15 37.48 12.18 -0.13
CA PRO A 15 36.25 12.07 -0.93
C PRO A 15 35.58 10.69 -0.77
N ASP A 16 36.35 9.65 -0.44
CA ASP A 16 35.86 8.29 -0.22
C ASP A 16 35.38 8.00 1.21
N ARG A 17 35.48 8.97 2.15
CA ARG A 17 35.10 8.78 3.55
C ARG A 17 33.63 8.37 3.71
N LYS A 18 32.72 9.00 2.94
CA LYS A 18 31.28 8.67 2.97
C LYS A 18 31.03 7.23 2.53
N ARG A 19 31.73 6.77 1.49
CA ARG A 19 31.62 5.39 0.98
C ARG A 19 32.12 4.39 2.03
N VAL A 20 33.30 4.64 2.62
CA VAL A 20 33.86 3.76 3.67
C VAL A 20 32.97 3.73 4.91
N LEU A 21 32.40 4.86 5.33
CA LEU A 21 31.48 4.94 6.47
C LEU A 21 30.18 4.16 6.20
N ASN A 22 29.58 4.28 5.02
CA ASN A 22 28.40 3.51 4.66
C ASN A 22 28.70 2.01 4.63
N VAL A 23 29.85 1.59 4.12
CA VAL A 23 30.28 0.18 4.14
C VAL A 23 30.45 -0.34 5.57
N LEU A 24 31.07 0.45 6.45
CA LEU A 24 31.25 0.08 7.86
C LEU A 24 29.92 0.05 8.64
N ALA A 25 29.05 1.04 8.40
CA ALA A 25 27.70 1.08 8.97
C ALA A 25 26.89 -0.14 8.52
N GLN A 26 26.93 -0.48 7.23
CA GLN A 26 26.25 -1.65 6.68
C GLN A 26 26.78 -2.96 7.26
N ARG A 27 28.09 -3.05 7.47
CA ARG A 27 28.72 -4.23 8.10
C ARG A 27 28.28 -4.38 9.57
N ARG A 28 28.29 -3.29 10.34
CA ARG A 28 27.82 -3.27 11.74
C ARG A 28 26.33 -3.58 11.84
N TYR A 29 25.52 -3.07 10.92
CA TYR A 29 24.09 -3.37 10.86
C TYR A 29 23.84 -4.86 10.63
N ARG A 30 24.51 -5.46 9.62
CA ARG A 30 24.39 -6.90 9.34
C ARG A 30 24.87 -7.76 10.50
N GLN A 31 25.92 -7.33 11.19
CA GLN A 31 26.42 -8.02 12.37
C GLN A 31 25.39 -7.99 13.52
N ARG A 32 24.87 -6.81 13.88
CA ARG A 32 23.83 -6.68 14.92
C ARG A 32 22.56 -7.46 14.57
N LYS A 33 22.17 -7.47 13.29
CA LYS A 33 21.03 -8.25 12.79
C LYS A 33 21.28 -9.76 13.01
N LYS A 34 22.45 -10.26 12.63
CA LYS A 34 22.84 -11.67 12.83
C LYS A 34 22.89 -12.06 14.31
N GLU A 35 23.43 -11.20 15.16
CA GLU A 35 23.46 -11.40 16.61
C GLU A 35 22.04 -11.46 17.21
N LYS A 36 21.15 -10.54 16.81
CA LYS A 36 19.74 -10.55 17.24
C LYS A 36 19.02 -11.84 16.84
N TYR A 37 19.21 -12.31 15.61
CA TYR A 37 18.64 -13.59 15.17
C TYR A 37 19.19 -14.78 15.97
N ALA A 38 20.50 -14.81 16.24
CA ALA A 38 21.11 -15.88 17.03
C ALA A 38 20.63 -15.88 18.49
N MET A 39 20.35 -14.71 19.08
CA MET A 39 19.75 -14.61 20.42
C MET A 39 18.32 -15.14 20.45
N LEU A 40 17.50 -14.77 19.47
CA LEU A 40 16.13 -15.26 19.34
C LEU A 40 16.09 -16.78 19.10
N GLU A 41 17.00 -17.31 18.30
CA GLU A 41 17.11 -18.76 18.07
C GLU A 41 17.51 -19.51 19.36
N LYS A 42 18.46 -18.98 20.13
CA LYS A 42 18.81 -19.55 21.44
C LYS A 42 17.64 -19.50 22.42
N GLN A 43 16.89 -18.41 22.44
CA GLN A 43 15.69 -18.27 23.28
C GLN A 43 14.58 -19.25 22.87
N ALA A 44 14.34 -19.40 21.56
CA ALA A 44 13.39 -20.38 21.04
C ALA A 44 13.81 -21.81 21.38
N LYS A 45 15.11 -22.11 21.27
CA LYS A 45 15.66 -23.43 21.61
C LYS A 45 15.63 -23.72 23.12
N SER A 46 15.88 -22.71 23.96
CA SER A 46 15.73 -22.85 25.41
C SER A 46 14.27 -22.95 25.86
N ALA A 47 13.34 -22.27 25.17
CA ALA A 47 11.90 -22.40 25.43
C ALA A 47 11.37 -23.78 24.99
N SER A 48 11.93 -24.33 23.91
CA SER A 48 11.65 -25.70 23.46
C SER A 48 12.23 -26.76 24.40
N SER A 49 13.39 -26.53 25.04
CA SER A 49 13.96 -27.47 26.02
C SER A 49 13.37 -27.33 27.43
N ALA A 50 12.73 -26.21 27.77
CA ALA A 50 12.03 -26.02 29.04
C ALA A 50 10.60 -26.59 29.04
N SER A 51 10.10 -27.05 27.90
CA SER A 51 8.75 -27.63 27.74
C SER A 51 8.77 -29.14 27.54
N CYS A 52 9.68 -29.88 28.19
CA CYS A 52 9.74 -31.34 28.12
C CYS A 52 10.32 -31.96 29.41
N GLU A 53 9.65 -31.82 30.55
CA GLU A 53 9.87 -32.72 31.70
C GLU A 53 8.52 -33.36 32.10
N SER A 54 8.22 -34.51 31.51
CA SER A 54 7.63 -35.66 32.23
C SER A 54 7.52 -36.88 31.31
N SER A 55 7.98 -38.01 31.86
CA SER A 55 7.81 -39.43 31.44
C SER A 55 8.47 -39.92 30.13
N SER A 56 9.60 -40.62 30.31
CA SER A 56 9.97 -41.80 29.51
C SER A 56 9.14 -43.02 29.98
N PRO A 57 8.92 -44.02 29.11
CA PRO A 57 9.73 -45.25 29.16
C PRO A 57 10.24 -45.63 27.75
N GLU A 58 11.51 -46.00 27.62
CA GLU A 58 12.04 -47.37 27.70
C GLU A 58 11.61 -48.26 26.52
N SER A 59 12.58 -48.61 25.70
CA SER A 59 12.48 -49.36 24.46
C SER A 59 13.27 -50.65 24.56
N VAL A 60 12.67 -51.81 24.24
CA VAL A 60 13.41 -53.00 23.77
C VAL A 60 12.54 -53.89 22.84
N SER A 61 13.15 -54.23 21.68
CA SER A 61 13.05 -55.42 20.81
C SER A 61 11.78 -55.81 20.03
N GLU A 62 11.93 -55.72 18.70
CA GLU A 62 11.77 -56.75 17.64
C GLU A 62 10.83 -57.96 17.88
N ILE A 63 9.97 -58.25 16.89
CA ILE A 63 9.94 -59.49 16.06
C ILE A 63 8.96 -59.31 14.86
N SER A 64 9.34 -60.00 13.79
CA SER A 64 8.83 -60.11 12.41
C SER A 64 7.40 -60.65 12.17
N SER A 65 6.91 -60.32 10.96
CA SER A 65 6.09 -61.12 10.00
C SER A 65 4.56 -61.31 10.12
N GLY A 66 3.90 -61.20 8.95
CA GLY A 66 2.64 -61.88 8.58
C GLY A 66 1.48 -60.92 8.25
N GLU A 67 1.26 -60.53 6.99
CA GLU A 67 0.38 -61.19 5.99
C GLU A 67 -1.15 -60.90 6.10
N THR A 68 -1.62 -60.14 5.10
CA THR A 68 -2.84 -60.35 4.26
C THR A 68 -4.28 -60.11 4.77
N ARG A 69 -5.08 -59.55 3.83
CA ARG A 69 -6.55 -59.55 3.62
C ARG A 69 -7.32 -58.31 4.13
N GLU A 70 -7.76 -57.42 3.24
CA GLU A 70 -8.97 -57.47 2.37
C GLU A 70 -10.31 -57.32 3.11
N ASN A 71 -10.97 -56.17 2.91
CA ASN A 71 -12.40 -55.94 2.61
C ASN A 71 -12.79 -54.50 3.01
N THR A 72 -13.05 -53.55 2.11
CA THR A 72 -14.18 -53.32 1.17
C THR A 72 -15.51 -52.93 1.85
N TYR A 73 -16.13 -51.85 1.32
CA TYR A 73 -17.47 -51.27 1.58
C TYR A 73 -17.62 -50.54 2.94
N SER A 74 -18.32 -49.41 3.10
CA SER A 74 -19.05 -48.50 2.21
C SER A 74 -19.63 -47.37 3.08
N SER A 75 -19.81 -46.19 2.47
CA SER A 75 -20.85 -45.17 2.69
C SER A 75 -21.67 -45.19 3.98
N GLY A 76 -21.78 -44.01 4.63
CA GLY A 76 -22.88 -43.75 5.55
C GLY A 76 -22.68 -42.55 6.45
N VAL A 77 -22.97 -41.36 5.93
CA VAL A 77 -23.39 -40.22 6.76
C VAL A 77 -24.72 -40.58 7.40
N PRO A 78 -24.99 -40.16 8.66
CA PRO A 78 -26.16 -39.31 8.82
C PRO A 78 -25.98 -38.15 9.80
N LEU A 79 -26.75 -37.12 9.50
CA LEU A 79 -27.01 -35.87 10.21
C LEU A 79 -28.16 -36.08 11.22
N THR A 80 -28.03 -35.64 12.47
CA THR A 80 -29.13 -35.26 13.40
C THR A 80 -28.54 -34.32 14.47
N SER A 81 -28.83 -33.02 14.49
CA SER A 81 -29.93 -32.33 15.21
C SER A 81 -29.99 -32.54 16.72
N VAL A 82 -29.53 -31.56 17.50
CA VAL A 82 -29.97 -31.29 18.88
C VAL A 82 -30.09 -29.76 19.07
N GLN A 83 -31.33 -29.26 19.11
CA GLN A 83 -31.78 -28.04 19.80
C GLN A 83 -31.86 -28.39 21.33
N GLU A 84 -31.86 -27.52 22.35
CA GLU A 84 -32.17 -26.10 22.53
C GLU A 84 -31.79 -25.70 23.99
N ASN A 85 -31.76 -24.39 24.28
CA ASN A 85 -32.03 -23.67 25.56
C ASN A 85 -31.09 -22.44 25.63
N ILE A 86 -31.40 -21.25 25.10
CA ILE A 86 -32.49 -20.30 25.39
C ILE A 86 -32.66 -20.01 26.89
N LEU A 87 -32.08 -18.89 27.33
CA LEU A 87 -32.61 -18.07 28.42
C LEU A 87 -32.90 -16.67 27.87
N ARG A 88 -34.13 -16.21 28.09
CA ARG A 88 -34.78 -15.04 27.50
C ARG A 88 -35.08 -14.00 28.57
N SER A 89 -35.11 -12.73 28.14
CA SER A 89 -35.75 -11.51 28.70
C SER A 89 -34.72 -10.45 29.11
N GLU A 90 -34.86 -9.16 28.84
CA GLU A 90 -35.85 -8.33 28.14
C GLU A 90 -35.19 -6.93 27.97
N ALA A 91 -35.49 -6.21 26.88
CA ALA A 91 -35.29 -4.76 26.75
C ALA A 91 -36.59 -4.07 27.24
N PRO A 92 -36.65 -2.75 27.59
CA PRO A 92 -36.17 -1.66 26.72
C PRO A 92 -35.66 -0.37 27.43
N ALA A 93 -34.84 0.41 26.74
CA ALA A 93 -35.01 1.87 26.60
C ALA A 93 -33.96 2.49 25.66
N THR A 94 -34.45 3.29 24.73
CA THR A 94 -33.79 4.25 23.84
C THR A 94 -32.85 5.23 24.55
N MET A 95 -31.65 5.49 23.96
CA MET A 95 -30.98 6.81 23.97
C MET A 95 -29.97 6.89 22.80
N THR A 96 -30.33 7.73 21.84
CA THR A 96 -29.56 8.65 20.97
C THR A 96 -28.03 8.50 20.77
N THR A 97 -27.66 8.74 19.50
CA THR A 97 -26.34 8.83 18.86
C THR A 97 -25.34 9.78 19.51
N SER A 98 -24.05 9.41 19.52
CA SER A 98 -22.95 10.37 19.61
C SER A 98 -21.73 9.92 18.80
N GLU A 99 -21.46 10.69 17.75
CA GLU A 99 -20.20 10.76 17.01
C GLU A 99 -19.09 11.29 17.92
N VAL A 100 -17.88 10.77 17.77
CA VAL A 100 -16.69 11.29 18.47
C VAL A 100 -15.87 12.12 17.49
N ASP A 101 -16.05 13.43 17.56
CA ASP A 101 -15.22 14.44 16.88
C ASP A 101 -13.85 14.56 17.55
N PHE A 102 -12.79 14.45 16.76
CA PHE A 102 -11.41 14.63 17.22
C PHE A 102 -10.99 16.10 16.99
N ASN A 103 -11.19 16.96 18.00
CA ASN A 103 -10.90 18.40 17.89
C ASN A 103 -9.48 18.76 18.36
N LEU A 104 -8.62 19.19 17.43
CA LEU A 104 -7.26 19.72 17.65
C LEU A 104 -7.26 21.19 18.11
N THR A 105 -8.08 21.54 19.11
CA THR A 105 -8.13 22.92 19.67
C THR A 105 -7.77 22.98 21.15
N ALA A 106 -7.40 21.86 21.78
CA ALA A 106 -7.17 21.80 23.22
C ALA A 106 -5.70 21.98 23.69
N LEU A 107 -4.76 22.40 22.83
CA LEU A 107 -3.35 22.60 23.24
C LEU A 107 -2.89 24.07 23.30
N LEU A 108 -3.70 25.03 22.86
CA LEU A 108 -3.36 26.46 22.98
C LEU A 108 -4.58 27.22 23.51
N GLY A 109 -4.44 27.77 24.72
CA GLY A 109 -5.49 28.52 25.40
C GLY A 109 -5.84 29.86 24.73
N PRO A 110 -6.90 30.54 25.21
CA PRO A 110 -7.51 31.65 24.48
C PRO A 110 -6.85 32.98 24.83
N THR A 111 -6.41 33.72 23.81
CA THR A 111 -6.23 35.18 23.92
C THR A 111 -6.78 35.85 22.67
N ASP A 112 -7.75 36.74 22.89
CA ASP A 112 -8.41 37.63 21.94
C ASP A 112 -7.42 38.39 21.05
N LEU A 113 -7.58 38.26 19.73
CA LEU A 113 -6.95 39.13 18.73
C LEU A 113 -7.99 39.97 17.97
N SER A 114 -9.06 40.39 18.65
CA SER A 114 -9.98 41.41 18.14
C SER A 114 -9.91 42.69 18.98
N ASN A 115 -8.84 43.48 18.81
CA ASN A 115 -8.80 44.95 18.94
C ASN A 115 -7.36 45.46 19.11
N CYS A 116 -6.57 45.41 18.04
CA CYS A 116 -5.39 46.26 17.95
C CYS A 116 -5.15 46.66 16.49
N PHE A 117 -4.93 47.96 16.30
CA PHE A 117 -4.71 48.69 15.04
C PHE A 117 -5.95 49.22 14.32
N ASP A 118 -6.70 50.06 15.05
CA ASP A 118 -7.23 51.30 14.49
C ASP A 118 -6.14 52.38 14.66
N PHE A 119 -5.66 52.94 13.56
CA PHE A 119 -5.02 54.25 13.59
C PHE A 119 -5.48 55.04 12.37
N SER A 120 -6.34 56.01 12.68
CA SER A 120 -6.86 57.01 11.79
C SER A 120 -5.74 57.77 11.05
N ASN A 121 -6.07 58.20 9.83
CA ASN A 121 -5.39 59.26 9.09
C ASN A 121 -5.13 60.46 9.99
N ASP A 122 -3.87 60.79 10.25
CA ASP A 122 -3.37 62.17 10.43
C ASP A 122 -1.86 62.13 10.73
N LEU A 123 -1.03 62.18 9.67
CA LEU A 123 0.22 62.97 9.59
C LEU A 123 0.94 62.64 8.28
N VAL A 124 0.97 63.61 7.37
CA VAL A 124 1.86 63.63 6.21
C VAL A 124 3.20 64.23 6.66
N PRO A 125 4.35 63.56 6.46
CA PRO A 125 5.62 64.24 6.33
C PRO A 125 5.97 64.33 4.85
N GLU A 126 6.03 65.56 4.38
CA GLU A 126 6.55 66.00 3.11
C GLU A 126 8.00 65.53 2.94
N ILE A 127 8.28 64.62 1.99
CA ILE A 127 9.63 64.32 1.55
C ILE A 127 9.74 64.62 0.06
N SER A 128 10.49 65.68 -0.19
CA SER A 128 10.82 66.28 -1.47
C SER A 128 11.39 65.30 -2.49
N HIS A 129 10.98 65.52 -3.74
CA HIS A 129 11.47 64.89 -4.96
C HIS A 129 13.01 64.80 -5.03
N SER A 130 13.52 63.60 -5.32
CA SER A 130 14.76 63.44 -6.08
C SER A 130 14.67 62.22 -7.00
N ASN A 131 15.32 62.36 -8.16
CA ASN A 131 15.08 61.68 -9.43
C ASN A 131 15.53 60.20 -9.51
N TYR A 132 15.05 59.53 -10.58
CA TYR A 132 15.52 58.32 -11.29
C TYR A 132 15.47 56.98 -10.50
N GLU A 133 14.96 55.84 -11.00
CA GLU A 133 14.80 55.27 -12.34
C GLU A 133 13.41 54.64 -12.53
N VAL A 134 12.88 54.67 -13.75
CA VAL A 134 11.69 53.90 -14.14
C VAL A 134 12.07 52.42 -14.18
N TYR A 135 11.83 51.70 -13.10
CA TYR A 135 11.81 50.23 -13.14
C TYR A 135 10.67 49.81 -14.06
N GLN A 136 11.01 49.26 -15.22
CA GLN A 136 10.08 48.49 -16.04
C GLN A 136 9.51 47.39 -15.15
N PRO A 137 8.17 47.26 -15.01
CA PRO A 137 7.63 46.10 -14.32
C PRO A 137 8.09 44.86 -15.10
N ALA A 138 8.73 43.93 -14.39
CA ALA A 138 9.06 42.62 -14.96
C ALA A 138 7.83 42.06 -15.66
N PRO A 139 7.97 41.38 -16.82
CA PRO A 139 6.82 40.80 -17.50
C PRO A 139 6.08 39.93 -16.49
N SER A 140 4.84 40.31 -16.18
CA SER A 140 3.97 39.53 -15.31
C SER A 140 3.96 38.13 -15.87
N LEU A 141 4.48 37.16 -15.10
CA LEU A 141 4.37 35.74 -15.43
C LEU A 141 2.90 35.49 -15.70
N SER A 142 2.55 35.27 -16.96
CA SER A 142 1.20 34.89 -17.37
C SER A 142 0.90 33.59 -16.64
N MET A 143 0.07 33.67 -15.60
CA MET A 143 -0.29 32.55 -14.72
C MET A 143 -1.17 31.51 -15.46
N ASP A 144 -1.29 31.62 -16.78
CA ASP A 144 -2.17 30.80 -17.62
C ASP A 144 -1.47 29.52 -18.14
N MET A 145 -0.28 29.18 -17.63
CA MET A 145 0.26 27.83 -17.80
C MET A 145 -0.53 26.85 -16.93
N VAL A 146 -1.61 26.31 -17.50
CA VAL A 146 -2.26 25.10 -16.98
C VAL A 146 -1.23 23.97 -17.09
N MET A 147 -0.48 23.76 -16.01
CA MET A 147 0.39 22.59 -15.87
C MET A 147 -0.51 21.36 -15.80
N ASP A 148 -0.51 20.55 -16.85
CA ASP A 148 -1.21 19.27 -16.84
C ASP A 148 -0.42 18.30 -15.95
N ILE A 149 -0.84 18.18 -14.69
CA ILE A 149 -0.25 17.25 -13.71
C ILE A 149 -0.96 15.90 -13.87
N PRO A 150 -0.35 14.89 -14.53
CA PRO A 150 -1.04 13.67 -14.92
C PRO A 150 -1.50 12.85 -13.72
N VAL A 151 -0.67 12.81 -12.66
CA VAL A 151 -0.99 12.10 -11.42
C VAL A 151 -2.26 12.66 -10.75
N MET A 152 -2.53 13.96 -10.87
CA MET A 152 -3.75 14.56 -10.30
C MET A 152 -5.02 14.08 -11.00
N LYS A 153 -4.98 13.85 -12.32
CA LYS A 153 -6.12 13.27 -13.06
C LYS A 153 -6.38 11.84 -12.60
N THR A 154 -5.33 11.04 -12.45
CA THR A 154 -5.40 9.66 -11.95
C THR A 154 -5.94 9.60 -10.52
N LEU A 155 -5.40 10.42 -9.61
CA LEU A 155 -5.86 10.50 -8.22
C LEU A 155 -7.33 10.95 -8.15
N LYS A 156 -7.72 11.95 -8.94
CA LYS A 156 -9.12 12.40 -9.02
C LYS A 156 -10.04 11.28 -9.49
N ALA A 157 -9.70 10.57 -10.55
CA ALA A 157 -10.50 9.45 -11.06
C ALA A 157 -10.61 8.33 -10.01
N GLY A 158 -9.49 7.96 -9.38
CA GLY A 158 -9.46 6.97 -8.31
C GLY A 158 -10.30 7.36 -7.10
N ALA A 159 -10.24 8.62 -6.67
CA ALA A 159 -11.04 9.13 -5.55
C ALA A 159 -12.56 9.09 -5.84
N LEU A 160 -12.97 9.51 -7.04
CA LEU A 160 -14.39 9.43 -7.46
C LEU A 160 -14.90 7.99 -7.46
N ILE A 161 -14.07 7.05 -7.91
CA ILE A 161 -14.39 5.63 -7.87
C ILE A 161 -14.49 5.14 -6.43
N ALA A 162 -13.51 5.45 -5.58
CA ALA A 162 -13.51 5.04 -4.17
C ALA A 162 -14.72 5.59 -3.40
N GLN A 163 -15.14 6.83 -3.71
CA GLN A 163 -16.36 7.42 -3.18
C GLN A 163 -17.61 6.66 -3.64
N ALA A 164 -17.71 6.33 -4.93
CA ALA A 164 -18.83 5.56 -5.48
C ALA A 164 -18.91 4.13 -4.89
N LEU A 165 -17.76 3.57 -4.51
CA LEU A 165 -17.63 2.28 -3.85
C LEU A 165 -17.86 2.35 -2.32
N GLY A 166 -17.86 3.55 -1.73
CA GLY A 166 -17.97 3.76 -0.28
C GLY A 166 -16.71 3.40 0.53
N CYS A 167 -15.55 3.30 -0.12
CA CYS A 167 -14.29 2.87 0.50
C CYS A 167 -13.21 3.97 0.60
N GLU A 168 -13.55 5.23 0.31
CA GLU A 168 -12.62 6.38 0.33
C GLU A 168 -11.82 6.48 1.64
N HIS A 169 -12.49 6.32 2.79
CA HIS A 169 -11.88 6.42 4.12
C HIS A 169 -10.82 5.33 4.41
N LEU A 170 -10.86 4.23 3.66
CA LEU A 170 -9.93 3.10 3.81
C LEU A 170 -8.75 3.17 2.84
N LEU A 171 -8.85 3.97 1.78
CA LEU A 171 -7.90 3.97 0.67
C LEU A 171 -6.46 4.31 1.10
N TRP A 172 -6.32 5.16 2.11
CA TRP A 172 -5.04 5.65 2.62
C TRP A 172 -4.50 4.86 3.80
N ASP A 173 -5.24 3.87 4.32
CA ASP A 173 -4.78 2.98 5.37
C ASP A 173 -4.15 1.72 4.76
N PRO A 174 -2.81 1.58 4.78
CA PRO A 174 -2.10 0.46 4.15
C PRO A 174 -2.40 -0.91 4.80
N THR A 175 -3.04 -0.92 5.97
CA THR A 175 -3.42 -2.15 6.68
C THR A 175 -4.89 -2.53 6.46
N SER A 176 -5.65 -1.67 5.78
CA SER A 176 -7.08 -1.87 5.56
C SER A 176 -7.33 -3.16 4.76
N ARG A 177 -8.36 -3.89 5.21
CA ARG A 177 -8.87 -5.08 4.53
C ARG A 177 -10.38 -4.96 4.44
N TRP A 178 -10.89 -4.90 3.22
CA TRP A 178 -12.30 -4.75 2.96
C TRP A 178 -12.76 -5.80 1.93
N THR A 179 -14.07 -6.00 1.90
CA THR A 179 -14.78 -6.78 0.88
C THR A 179 -15.95 -5.96 0.42
N ILE A 180 -16.25 -6.00 -0.87
CA ILE A 180 -17.40 -5.27 -1.40
C ILE A 180 -18.68 -5.95 -0.87
N PRO A 181 -19.60 -5.21 -0.20
CA PRO A 181 -20.79 -5.82 0.41
C PRO A 181 -21.86 -6.20 -0.61
N THR A 182 -21.88 -5.54 -1.77
CA THR A 182 -22.95 -5.66 -2.77
C THR A 182 -22.39 -6.13 -4.12
N PRO A 183 -22.98 -7.16 -4.76
CA PRO A 183 -22.49 -7.70 -6.03
C PRO A 183 -22.69 -6.77 -7.22
N THR A 184 -23.66 -5.87 -7.15
CA THR A 184 -23.99 -4.92 -8.22
C THR A 184 -24.14 -3.53 -7.64
N LEU A 185 -23.41 -2.58 -8.21
CA LEU A 185 -23.51 -1.18 -7.81
C LEU A 185 -24.24 -0.41 -8.92
N PRO A 186 -25.47 0.08 -8.67
CA PRO A 186 -26.23 0.80 -9.67
C PRO A 186 -25.51 2.10 -10.05
N GLY A 187 -25.40 2.37 -11.35
CA GLY A 187 -24.77 3.57 -11.88
C GLY A 187 -23.27 3.46 -12.17
N LEU A 188 -22.61 2.35 -11.82
CA LEU A 188 -21.22 2.10 -12.22
C LEU A 188 -21.16 1.43 -13.60
N PRO A 189 -20.18 1.79 -14.45
CA PRO A 189 -19.99 1.14 -15.75
C PRO A 189 -19.59 -0.33 -15.56
N GLU A 190 -19.79 -1.14 -16.61
CA GLU A 190 -19.60 -2.60 -16.58
C GLU A 190 -18.20 -3.01 -16.08
N ASN A 191 -17.15 -2.29 -16.50
CA ASN A 191 -15.78 -2.56 -16.10
C ASN A 191 -15.49 -2.31 -14.61
N MET A 192 -16.36 -1.55 -13.93
CA MET A 192 -16.24 -1.21 -12.52
C MET A 192 -17.12 -2.08 -11.62
N GLN A 193 -17.97 -2.94 -12.19
CA GLN A 193 -18.77 -3.86 -11.39
C GLN A 193 -17.87 -4.78 -10.53
N PRO A 194 -18.27 -5.10 -9.30
CA PRO A 194 -17.51 -5.98 -8.40
C PRO A 194 -17.25 -7.36 -9.01
N THR A 195 -16.00 -7.82 -8.92
CA THR A 195 -15.61 -9.18 -9.32
C THR A 195 -15.88 -10.17 -8.18
N PRO A 196 -16.02 -11.47 -8.48
CA PRO A 196 -16.19 -12.49 -7.44
C PRO A 196 -15.09 -12.49 -6.38
N ALA A 197 -13.85 -12.15 -6.76
CA ALA A 197 -12.74 -12.02 -5.82
C ALA A 197 -12.94 -10.84 -4.86
N GLN A 198 -13.41 -9.69 -5.34
CA GLN A 198 -13.69 -8.52 -4.51
C GLN A 198 -14.82 -8.73 -3.49
N LEU A 199 -15.75 -9.63 -3.81
CA LEU A 199 -16.88 -9.99 -2.95
C LEU A 199 -16.51 -11.01 -1.86
N SER A 200 -15.47 -11.83 -2.10
CA SER A 200 -15.18 -13.00 -1.26
C SER A 200 -13.85 -12.93 -0.51
N ILE A 201 -12.88 -12.15 -0.99
CA ILE A 201 -11.52 -12.12 -0.47
C ILE A 201 -11.27 -10.75 0.19
N PRO A 202 -10.96 -10.67 1.49
CA PRO A 202 -10.56 -9.41 2.12
C PRO A 202 -9.26 -8.86 1.50
N HIS A 203 -9.32 -7.65 0.95
CA HIS A 203 -8.22 -7.02 0.21
C HIS A 203 -8.13 -5.52 0.48
N HIS A 204 -7.14 -4.82 -0.06
CA HIS A 204 -7.00 -3.39 0.11
C HIS A 204 -7.80 -2.62 -0.97
N PRO A 205 -8.54 -1.55 -0.62
CA PRO A 205 -9.39 -0.75 -1.54
C PRO A 205 -8.69 -0.18 -2.78
N LEU A 206 -7.36 -0.01 -2.71
CA LEU A 206 -6.53 0.40 -3.85
C LEU A 206 -6.72 -0.48 -5.08
N PHE A 207 -7.04 -1.78 -4.91
CA PHE A 207 -7.27 -2.62 -6.08
C PHE A 207 -8.62 -2.30 -6.74
N ASP A 208 -9.61 -1.87 -5.99
CA ASP A 208 -10.96 -1.64 -6.52
C ASP A 208 -11.07 -0.41 -7.40
N ILE A 209 -10.17 0.57 -7.22
CA ILE A 209 -10.14 1.78 -8.05
C ILE A 209 -9.64 1.53 -9.47
N LEU A 210 -9.04 0.36 -9.72
CA LEU A 210 -8.46 0.04 -11.04
C LEU A 210 -9.56 -0.39 -12.02
N PRO A 211 -9.57 0.13 -13.26
CA PRO A 211 -10.69 -0.04 -14.17
C PRO A 211 -10.76 -1.42 -14.87
N TRP A 212 -9.80 -2.31 -14.62
CA TRP A 212 -9.67 -3.59 -15.31
C TRP A 212 -10.04 -4.76 -14.39
N PRO A 213 -11.21 -5.41 -14.56
CA PRO A 213 -11.67 -6.50 -13.69
C PRO A 213 -10.66 -7.63 -13.48
N GLN A 214 -9.95 -8.02 -14.53
CA GLN A 214 -8.97 -9.11 -14.48
C GLN A 214 -7.70 -8.72 -13.72
N LEU A 215 -7.24 -7.47 -13.87
CA LEU A 215 -6.13 -6.96 -13.09
C LEU A 215 -6.48 -6.95 -11.59
N ARG A 216 -7.67 -6.43 -11.25
CA ARG A 216 -8.19 -6.42 -9.87
C ARG A 216 -8.20 -7.81 -9.28
N THR A 217 -8.82 -8.76 -9.98
CA THR A 217 -8.93 -10.16 -9.55
C THR A 217 -7.55 -10.77 -9.30
N LYS A 218 -6.59 -10.61 -10.24
CA LYS A 218 -5.24 -11.17 -10.09
C LYS A 218 -4.48 -10.57 -8.91
N LEU A 219 -4.54 -9.24 -8.75
CA LEU A 219 -3.90 -8.56 -7.61
C LEU A 219 -4.50 -9.07 -6.29
N ILE A 220 -5.83 -9.09 -6.18
CA ILE A 220 -6.52 -9.55 -4.97
C ILE A 220 -6.15 -11.00 -4.64
N CYS A 221 -6.23 -11.90 -5.61
CA CYS A 221 -5.89 -13.31 -5.39
C CYS A 221 -4.42 -13.48 -4.97
N VAL A 222 -3.48 -12.78 -5.59
CA VAL A 222 -2.05 -12.89 -5.24
C VAL A 222 -1.74 -12.29 -3.88
N PHE A 223 -2.28 -11.13 -3.54
CA PHE A 223 -2.04 -10.50 -2.24
C PHE A 223 -2.74 -11.23 -1.09
N ALA A 224 -3.75 -12.06 -1.38
CA ALA A 224 -4.35 -12.98 -0.41
C ALA A 224 -3.49 -14.22 -0.12
N LEU A 225 -2.53 -14.57 -0.99
CA LEU A 225 -1.62 -15.69 -0.74
C LEU A 225 -0.62 -15.36 0.38
N PRO A 226 -0.10 -16.40 1.08
CA PRO A 226 1.06 -16.25 1.95
C PRO A 226 2.27 -15.67 1.20
N GLU A 227 3.07 -14.83 1.87
CA GLU A 227 4.19 -14.09 1.27
C GLU A 227 5.15 -14.98 0.45
N HIS A 228 5.44 -16.20 0.92
CA HIS A 228 6.35 -17.13 0.24
C HIS A 228 5.80 -17.69 -1.08
N GLN A 229 4.48 -17.67 -1.28
CA GLN A 229 3.81 -18.18 -2.49
C GLN A 229 3.59 -17.09 -3.54
N ARG A 230 3.76 -15.81 -3.17
CA ARG A 230 3.61 -14.70 -4.11
C ARG A 230 4.75 -14.67 -5.13
N PRO A 231 4.55 -14.07 -6.31
CA PRO A 231 5.63 -13.71 -7.23
C PRO A 231 6.69 -12.85 -6.52
N GLU A 232 7.95 -12.92 -6.97
CA GLU A 232 9.10 -12.26 -6.31
C GLU A 232 8.83 -10.79 -5.93
N ASN A 233 8.31 -10.00 -6.87
CA ASN A 233 8.00 -8.58 -6.69
C ASN A 233 6.85 -8.31 -5.69
N ALA A 234 6.02 -9.32 -5.41
CA ALA A 234 4.88 -9.25 -4.49
C ALA A 234 5.14 -9.92 -3.13
N ARG A 235 6.30 -10.56 -2.93
CA ARG A 235 6.66 -11.22 -1.66
C ARG A 235 6.97 -10.24 -0.54
N ASP A 236 7.40 -9.03 -0.88
CA ASP A 236 7.80 -8.02 0.11
C ASP A 236 6.59 -7.60 0.97
N PRO A 237 6.73 -7.50 2.31
CA PRO A 237 5.67 -6.99 3.17
C PRO A 237 5.17 -5.57 2.80
N LEU A 238 6.02 -4.76 2.16
CA LEU A 238 5.71 -3.42 1.65
C LEU A 238 5.26 -3.43 0.18
N ALA A 239 5.02 -4.60 -0.43
CA ALA A 239 4.61 -4.71 -1.83
C ALA A 239 3.37 -3.87 -2.15
N LEU A 240 2.40 -3.78 -1.23
CA LEU A 240 1.22 -2.94 -1.42
C LEU A 240 1.57 -1.44 -1.49
N MET A 241 2.50 -0.99 -0.65
CA MET A 241 3.00 0.38 -0.69
C MET A 241 3.76 0.65 -2.00
N GLN A 242 4.51 -0.34 -2.48
CA GLN A 242 5.17 -0.25 -3.78
C GLN A 242 4.15 -0.13 -4.93
N VAL A 243 3.02 -0.84 -4.87
CA VAL A 243 1.93 -0.66 -5.84
C VAL A 243 1.45 0.79 -5.86
N THR A 244 1.19 1.39 -4.69
CA THR A 244 0.78 2.81 -4.59
C THR A 244 1.83 3.73 -5.21
N TYR A 245 3.11 3.57 -4.85
CA TYR A 245 4.18 4.38 -5.41
C TYR A 245 4.33 4.23 -6.92
N ASP A 246 4.17 3.02 -7.47
CA ASP A 246 4.27 2.79 -8.91
C ASP A 246 3.07 3.36 -9.68
N ILE A 247 1.90 3.48 -9.04
CA ILE A 247 0.72 4.14 -9.61
C ILE A 247 0.91 5.66 -9.59
N GLU A 248 1.44 6.21 -8.51
CA GLU A 248 1.62 7.65 -8.28
C GLU A 248 2.92 8.23 -8.86
N ASP A 249 3.77 7.40 -9.48
CA ASP A 249 5.07 7.85 -10.00
C ASP A 249 4.91 9.04 -10.96
N GLU A 250 5.60 10.14 -10.65
CA GLU A 250 5.46 11.42 -11.36
C GLU A 250 5.85 11.31 -12.85
N LYS A 251 6.80 10.44 -13.17
CA LYS A 251 7.37 10.31 -14.52
C LYS A 251 6.62 9.27 -15.33
N ASP A 252 6.51 8.07 -14.78
CA ASP A 252 6.08 6.85 -15.43
C ASP A 252 5.05 6.09 -14.58
N GLY A 253 4.19 6.81 -13.84
CA GLY A 253 3.00 6.27 -13.16
C GLY A 253 1.76 6.18 -14.06
N PHE A 254 0.62 5.95 -13.44
CA PHE A 254 -0.67 5.81 -14.12
C PHE A 254 -1.17 7.15 -14.63
N ARG A 255 -1.86 7.11 -15.78
CA ARG A 255 -2.41 8.31 -16.43
C ARG A 255 -3.83 8.04 -16.90
N VAL A 256 -4.65 9.08 -16.83
CA VAL A 256 -6.01 9.08 -17.36
C VAL A 256 -6.09 10.10 -18.48
N ASN A 257 -6.28 9.62 -19.71
CA ASN A 257 -6.30 10.44 -20.93
C ASN A 257 -7.72 10.97 -21.27
N GLY A 258 -8.76 10.47 -20.61
CA GLY A 258 -10.17 10.86 -20.77
C GLY A 258 -10.84 11.24 -19.45
N GLU A 259 -12.11 10.84 -19.26
CA GLU A 259 -12.83 11.06 -18.00
C GLU A 259 -12.49 10.02 -16.92
N GLY A 260 -11.84 8.91 -17.31
CA GLY A 260 -11.43 7.84 -16.39
C GLY A 260 -12.55 6.89 -16.02
N ARG A 261 -13.68 6.94 -16.74
CA ARG A 261 -14.82 6.02 -16.53
C ARG A 261 -14.59 4.69 -17.24
N GLU A 262 -14.00 4.75 -18.43
CA GLU A 262 -13.78 3.59 -19.27
C GLU A 262 -12.38 3.01 -19.05
N LYS A 263 -12.24 1.69 -19.24
CA LYS A 263 -10.95 1.00 -19.16
C LYS A 263 -9.91 1.52 -20.14
N ASP A 264 -10.34 2.10 -21.26
CA ASP A 264 -9.47 2.56 -22.36
C ASP A 264 -8.98 3.99 -22.15
N ASP A 265 -9.59 4.75 -21.22
CA ASP A 265 -9.11 6.06 -20.79
C ASP A 265 -7.82 5.96 -19.97
N TRP A 266 -7.62 4.81 -19.32
CA TRP A 266 -6.50 4.59 -18.42
C TRP A 266 -5.29 4.04 -19.15
N GLU A 267 -4.13 4.50 -18.72
CA GLU A 267 -2.83 4.09 -19.22
C GLU A 267 -1.95 3.72 -18.04
N ILE A 268 -1.37 2.52 -18.09
CA ILE A 268 -0.41 2.08 -17.08
C ILE A 268 0.97 2.69 -17.32
N GLY A 269 1.65 2.97 -16.22
CA GLY A 269 3.01 3.45 -16.19
C GLY A 269 4.09 2.38 -16.44
N GLU A 270 5.29 2.80 -16.85
CA GLU A 270 6.44 1.88 -16.97
C GLU A 270 6.92 1.41 -15.59
N ALA A 271 6.77 2.23 -14.54
CA ALA A 271 7.12 1.86 -13.17
C ALA A 271 6.31 0.63 -12.72
N PHE A 272 4.99 0.71 -12.85
CA PHE A 272 4.09 -0.40 -12.53
C PHE A 272 4.31 -1.62 -13.44
N PHE A 273 4.50 -1.40 -14.74
CA PHE A 273 4.71 -2.51 -15.67
C PHE A 273 5.92 -3.38 -15.27
N LYS A 274 7.04 -2.78 -14.86
CA LYS A 274 8.25 -3.54 -14.47
C LYS A 274 8.02 -4.49 -13.30
N ASN A 275 7.27 -4.04 -12.30
CA ASN A 275 7.08 -4.78 -11.05
C ASN A 275 5.88 -5.74 -11.12
N TRP A 276 4.83 -5.37 -11.86
CA TRP A 276 3.53 -6.04 -11.82
C TRP A 276 3.09 -6.61 -13.18
N TRP A 277 4.01 -6.82 -14.12
CA TRP A 277 3.72 -7.35 -15.47
C TRP A 277 2.90 -8.64 -15.47
N TRP A 278 3.09 -9.51 -14.47
CA TRP A 278 2.39 -10.79 -14.32
C TRP A 278 0.88 -10.62 -14.10
N ALA A 279 0.45 -9.46 -13.58
CA ALA A 279 -0.96 -9.15 -13.33
C ALA A 279 -1.65 -8.58 -14.58
N LEU A 280 -0.88 -8.07 -15.53
CA LEU A 280 -1.38 -7.33 -16.68
C LEU A 280 -1.79 -8.25 -17.82
N ASP A 281 -2.97 -8.00 -18.38
CA ASP A 281 -3.40 -8.64 -19.62
C ASP A 281 -2.83 -7.93 -20.84
N ARG A 282 -2.71 -8.68 -21.93
CA ARG A 282 -2.20 -8.19 -23.21
C ARG A 282 -2.93 -6.93 -23.70
N GLN A 283 -4.25 -6.88 -23.55
CA GLN A 283 -5.06 -5.73 -23.98
C GLN A 283 -4.70 -4.45 -23.20
N ILE A 284 -4.45 -4.56 -21.88
CA ILE A 284 -4.07 -3.41 -21.04
C ILE A 284 -2.75 -2.81 -21.54
N VAL A 285 -1.78 -3.69 -21.86
CA VAL A 285 -0.47 -3.30 -22.37
C VAL A 285 -0.57 -2.70 -23.77
N GLU A 286 -1.42 -3.25 -24.66
CA GLU A 286 -1.64 -2.73 -26.01
C GLU A 286 -2.31 -1.35 -26.00
N CYS A 287 -3.39 -1.16 -25.22
CA CYS A 287 -4.05 0.14 -25.06
C CYS A 287 -3.09 1.19 -24.48
N SER A 288 -2.32 0.82 -23.44
CA SER A 288 -1.36 1.73 -22.82
C SER A 288 -0.22 2.08 -23.79
N ASN A 289 0.26 1.12 -24.59
CA ASN A 289 1.25 1.38 -25.63
C ASN A 289 0.72 2.33 -26.72
N ALA A 290 -0.56 2.24 -27.09
CA ALA A 290 -1.17 3.17 -28.04
C ALA A 290 -1.13 4.62 -27.50
N TRP A 291 -1.43 4.81 -26.22
CA TRP A 291 -1.32 6.12 -25.56
C TRP A 291 0.13 6.61 -25.45
N ARG A 292 1.07 5.75 -25.03
CA ARG A 292 2.50 6.07 -24.98
C ARG A 292 3.02 6.50 -26.35
N GLN A 293 2.64 5.80 -27.42
CA GLN A 293 3.04 6.14 -28.79
C GLN A 293 2.50 7.50 -29.25
N ARG A 294 1.24 7.84 -28.91
CA ARG A 294 0.69 9.18 -29.23
C ARG A 294 1.48 10.31 -28.57
N ARG A 295 2.10 10.05 -27.41
CA ARG A 295 2.98 11.00 -26.71
C ARG A 295 4.46 10.91 -27.10
N GLY A 296 4.82 10.05 -28.04
CA GLY A 296 6.22 9.83 -28.43
C GLY A 296 7.07 9.09 -27.38
N GLN A 297 6.44 8.40 -26.42
CA GLN A 297 7.11 7.59 -25.42
C GLN A 297 7.40 6.16 -25.95
N PRO A 298 8.46 5.49 -25.46
CA PRO A 298 8.73 4.11 -25.83
C PRO A 298 7.62 3.18 -25.33
N ARG A 299 7.45 2.05 -26.04
CA ARG A 299 6.54 0.98 -25.61
C ARG A 299 7.00 0.41 -24.26
N LEU A 300 6.03 -0.01 -23.47
CA LEU A 300 6.25 -0.81 -22.26
C LEU A 300 7.02 -2.07 -22.65
N GLY A 301 8.11 -2.32 -21.93
CA GLY A 301 8.97 -3.46 -22.17
C GLY A 301 9.85 -3.72 -20.97
N MET A 302 10.18 -4.98 -20.75
CA MET A 302 11.24 -5.34 -19.83
C MET A 302 12.56 -4.97 -20.50
N LYS A 303 13.27 -3.98 -19.95
CA LYS A 303 14.66 -3.73 -20.36
C LYS A 303 15.47 -4.91 -19.85
N ASN A 304 15.84 -5.81 -20.75
CA ASN A 304 16.84 -6.83 -20.47
C ASN A 304 18.16 -6.08 -20.22
N TYR A 305 18.53 -5.93 -18.95
CA TYR A 305 19.85 -5.45 -18.53
C TYR A 305 20.77 -6.64 -18.29
#